data_AF-C1D2N5-F1
#
_entry.id   AF-C1D2N5-F1
#
_cell.length_a   1.000
_cell.length_b   1.000
_cell.length_c   1.000
_cell.angle_alpha   90.00
_cell.angle_beta   90.00
_cell.angle_gamma   90.00
#
_symmetry.space_group_name_H-M   'P 1'
#
loop_
_entity.id
_entity.type
_entity.pdbx_description
1 polymer ?
#
loop_
_entity_poly.entity_id
_entity_poly.type
_entity_poly.pdbx_seq_one_letter_code
_entity_poly.pdbx_strand_id
1 'polypeptide(L)'
;MNDSSPPETGPSLLDLLIDWQEGTGDRHHLIQRLTQLGPEQGAEVQKLIQAVQSSLAPTPRHAAAPPTPAQWRTELMACRARVWPAPDPAGLLVGPEVMILTDGHAGTILRDHGARTLPSSVAASLMLLCQTIIMAQHAVDAQELGQLQQQRITANSTSLSDIEPVQ
;
A
#
# COMPACT_ATOMS: atom_id res chain seq x y z
N MET A 1 -0.05 -42.96 -0.20
CA MET A 1 0.22 -42.02 0.90
C MET A 1 0.77 -40.75 0.28
N ASN A 2 -0.11 -39.80 -0.04
CA ASN A 2 0.31 -38.46 -0.43
C ASN A 2 0.31 -37.63 0.86
N ASP A 3 1.51 -37.29 1.30
CA ASP A 3 1.76 -36.33 2.36
C ASP A 3 1.58 -34.93 1.76
N SER A 4 0.32 -34.48 1.74
CA SER A 4 -0.01 -33.08 1.46
C SER A 4 -0.01 -32.36 2.79
N SER A 5 1.17 -31.95 3.25
CA SER A 5 1.29 -31.01 4.37
C SER A 5 0.44 -29.77 4.05
N PRO A 6 -0.40 -29.28 4.98
CA PRO A 6 -1.18 -28.06 4.75
C PRO A 6 -0.21 -26.89 4.49
N PRO A 7 -0.59 -25.89 3.67
CA PRO A 7 0.25 -24.70 3.51
C PRO A 7 0.47 -24.10 4.90
N GLU A 8 1.72 -23.82 5.27
CA GLU A 8 2.06 -23.25 6.57
C GLU A 8 1.24 -21.99 6.81
N THR A 9 0.23 -22.11 7.67
CA THR A 9 -0.71 -21.04 7.99
C THR A 9 0.04 -20.04 8.88
N GLY A 10 0.77 -19.13 8.25
CA GLY A 10 1.32 -17.96 8.95
C GLY A 10 0.20 -17.17 9.66
N PRO A 11 0.55 -16.31 10.64
CA PRO A 11 -0.41 -15.53 11.38
C PRO A 11 -1.33 -14.73 10.44
N SER A 12 -2.61 -14.64 10.78
CA SER A 12 -3.55 -13.90 9.95
C SER A 12 -3.24 -12.39 9.99
N LEU A 13 -3.70 -11.63 9.00
CA LEU A 13 -3.53 -10.18 8.99
C LEU A 13 -4.17 -9.51 10.22
N LEU A 14 -5.25 -10.08 10.73
CA LEU A 14 -5.92 -9.58 11.92
C LEU A 14 -5.08 -9.85 13.16
N ASP A 15 -4.48 -11.03 13.30
CA ASP A 15 -3.61 -11.36 14.43
C ASP A 15 -2.39 -10.43 14.46
N LEU A 16 -1.74 -10.23 13.30
CA LEU A 16 -0.62 -9.29 13.16
C LEU A 16 -1.02 -7.84 13.51
N LEU A 17 -2.24 -7.44 13.15
CA LEU A 17 -2.76 -6.14 13.52
C LEU A 17 -2.98 -6.04 15.03
N ILE A 18 -3.62 -7.02 15.64
CA ILE A 18 -3.87 -7.06 17.08
C ILE A 18 -2.55 -7.01 17.84
N ASP A 19 -1.57 -7.83 17.47
CA ASP A 19 -0.25 -7.85 18.08
C ASP A 19 0.41 -6.47 18.00
N TRP A 20 0.36 -5.80 16.83
CA TRP A 20 0.88 -4.43 16.70
C TRP A 20 0.13 -3.44 17.59
N GLN A 21 -1.21 -3.50 17.64
CA GLN A 21 -2.02 -2.60 18.49
C GLN A 21 -1.81 -2.83 20.00
N GLU A 22 -1.40 -4.03 20.39
CA GLU A 22 -1.05 -4.38 21.77
C GLU A 22 0.42 -4.10 22.13
N GLY A 23 1.23 -3.69 21.14
CA GLY A 23 2.66 -3.43 21.30
C GLY A 23 3.52 -4.70 21.42
N THR A 24 2.94 -5.87 21.12
CA THR A 24 3.64 -7.17 21.09
C THR A 24 4.16 -7.52 19.70
N GLY A 25 3.63 -6.87 18.66
CA GLY A 25 3.98 -7.05 17.24
C GLY A 25 4.66 -5.85 16.60
N ASP A 26 5.24 -6.08 15.43
CA ASP A 26 5.94 -5.07 14.63
C ASP A 26 5.08 -4.58 13.46
N ARG A 27 4.91 -3.26 13.36
CA ARG A 27 4.26 -2.58 12.25
C ARG A 27 4.85 -2.98 10.90
N HIS A 28 6.18 -3.13 10.82
CA HIS A 28 6.85 -3.46 9.57
C HIS A 28 6.45 -4.85 9.06
N HIS A 29 6.30 -5.82 9.97
CA HIS A 29 5.87 -7.17 9.64
C HIS A 29 4.45 -7.19 9.06
N LEU A 30 3.52 -6.41 9.63
CA LEU A 30 2.17 -6.27 9.08
C LEU A 30 2.18 -5.62 7.68
N ILE A 31 2.96 -4.55 7.49
CA ILE A 31 3.10 -3.90 6.18
C ILE A 31 3.68 -4.88 5.16
N GLN A 32 4.72 -5.63 5.53
CA GLN A 32 5.32 -6.64 4.67
C GLN A 32 4.28 -7.68 4.26
N ARG A 33 3.50 -8.20 5.20
CA ARG A 33 2.44 -9.18 4.91
C ARG A 33 1.37 -8.62 3.97
N LEU A 34 0.93 -7.37 4.20
CA LEU A 34 -0.03 -6.69 3.32
C LEU A 34 0.54 -6.48 1.92
N THR A 35 1.79 -6.03 1.80
CA THR A 35 2.42 -5.77 0.49
C THR A 35 2.72 -7.04 -0.31
N GLN A 36 2.77 -8.21 0.34
CA GLN A 36 2.91 -9.50 -0.33
C GLN A 36 1.59 -10.06 -0.90
N LEU A 37 0.44 -9.45 -0.59
CA LEU A 37 -0.84 -9.89 -1.14
C LEU A 37 -0.86 -9.73 -2.67
N GLY A 38 -1.30 -10.77 -3.38
CA GLY A 38 -1.52 -10.73 -4.83
C GLY A 38 -2.53 -9.65 -5.25
N PRO A 39 -2.49 -9.18 -6.51
CA PRO A 39 -3.36 -8.09 -6.98
C PRO A 39 -4.86 -8.40 -6.89
N GLU A 40 -5.24 -9.69 -6.93
CA GLU A 40 -6.61 -10.19 -6.78
C GLU A 40 -7.08 -10.36 -5.32
N GLN A 41 -6.19 -10.18 -4.34
CA GLN A 41 -6.46 -10.47 -2.92
C GLN A 41 -7.00 -9.27 -2.15
N GLY A 42 -7.65 -8.31 -2.83
CA GLY A 42 -8.23 -7.13 -2.18
C GLY A 42 -9.31 -7.46 -1.14
N ALA A 43 -10.00 -8.61 -1.28
CA ALA A 43 -10.97 -9.10 -0.30
C ALA A 43 -10.36 -9.28 1.10
N GLU A 44 -9.08 -9.67 1.20
CA GLU A 44 -8.41 -9.83 2.49
C GLU A 44 -8.24 -8.48 3.22
N VAL A 45 -8.02 -7.41 2.46
CA VAL A 45 -7.96 -6.05 3.00
C VAL A 45 -9.34 -5.57 3.44
N GLN A 46 -10.39 -5.85 2.65
CA GLN A 46 -11.76 -5.52 3.03
C GLN A 46 -12.20 -6.24 4.30
N LYS A 47 -11.90 -7.54 4.42
CA LYS A 47 -12.14 -8.31 5.65
C LYS A 47 -11.42 -7.69 6.86
N LEU A 48 -10.18 -7.27 6.68
CA LEU A 48 -9.42 -6.60 7.74
C LEU A 48 -10.07 -5.26 8.14
N ILE A 49 -10.50 -4.44 7.18
CA ILE A 49 -11.24 -3.19 7.44
C ILE A 49 -12.50 -3.48 8.27
N GLN A 50 -13.30 -4.46 7.86
CA GLN A 50 -14.54 -4.85 8.56
C GLN A 50 -14.28 -5.38 9.97
N ALA A 51 -13.26 -6.23 10.13
CA ALA A 51 -12.84 -6.76 11.41
C ALA A 51 -12.41 -5.62 12.35
N VAL A 52 -11.60 -4.67 11.87
CA VAL A 52 -11.19 -3.50 12.64
C VAL A 52 -12.37 -2.67 13.08
N GLN A 53 -13.30 -2.37 12.18
CA GLN A 53 -14.47 -1.55 12.50
C GLN A 53 -15.43 -2.23 13.49
N SER A 54 -15.46 -3.57 13.49
CA SER A 54 -16.30 -4.38 14.37
C SER A 54 -15.66 -4.63 15.73
N SER A 55 -14.33 -4.77 15.79
CA SER A 55 -13.58 -5.13 17.01
C SER A 55 -13.05 -3.92 17.77
N LEU A 56 -12.65 -2.85 17.08
CA LEU A 56 -12.15 -1.64 17.72
C LEU A 56 -13.30 -0.67 17.96
N ALA A 57 -13.96 -0.83 19.11
CA ALA A 57 -14.69 0.27 19.72
C ALA A 57 -13.75 1.49 19.79
N PRO A 58 -14.22 2.72 19.50
CA PRO A 58 -13.38 3.92 19.51
C PRO A 58 -12.85 4.10 20.94
N THR A 59 -11.67 3.56 21.20
CA THR A 59 -11.08 3.57 22.53
C THR A 59 -10.19 4.81 22.56
N PRO A 60 -10.54 5.85 23.34
CA PRO A 60 -9.71 7.04 23.43
C PRO A 60 -8.55 6.73 24.37
N ARG A 61 -7.53 6.00 23.89
CA ARG A 61 -6.28 5.89 24.66
C ARG A 61 -5.43 7.12 24.38
N HIS A 62 -5.39 7.99 25.40
CA HIS A 62 -4.58 9.21 25.53
C HIS A 62 -4.59 10.12 24.29
N ALA A 63 -5.49 11.10 24.30
CA ALA A 63 -5.62 12.11 23.27
C ALA A 63 -4.37 12.99 23.19
N ALA A 64 -3.39 12.57 22.38
CA ALA A 64 -2.53 13.53 21.70
C ALA A 64 -3.43 14.54 20.97
N ALA A 65 -3.04 15.80 20.95
CA ALA A 65 -3.78 16.85 20.25
C ALA A 65 -4.07 16.39 18.81
N PRO A 66 -5.30 16.62 18.30
CA PRO A 66 -5.64 16.20 16.96
C PRO A 66 -4.63 16.81 15.97
N PRO A 67 -4.06 16.01 15.06
CA PRO A 67 -3.10 16.51 14.08
C PRO A 67 -3.71 17.63 13.24
N THR A 68 -2.92 18.69 13.06
CA THR A 68 -3.27 19.84 12.22
C THR A 68 -3.36 19.46 10.75
N PRO A 69 -4.03 20.26 9.91
CA PRO A 69 -4.06 20.04 8.45
C PRO A 69 -2.66 19.99 7.81
N ALA A 70 -1.72 20.80 8.31
CA ALA A 70 -0.34 20.80 7.83
C ALA A 70 0.38 19.48 8.16
N GLN A 71 0.19 18.94 9.37
CA GLN A 71 0.73 17.64 9.75
C GLN A 71 0.15 16.51 8.90
N TRP A 72 -1.18 16.52 8.68
CA TRP A 72 -1.81 15.56 7.78
C TRP A 72 -1.31 15.66 6.35
N ARG A 73 -1.09 16.88 5.85
CA ARG A 73 -0.52 17.08 4.52
C ARG A 73 0.87 16.47 4.43
N THR A 74 1.75 16.75 5.39
CA THR A 74 3.10 16.16 5.43
C THR A 74 3.05 14.65 5.48
N GLU A 75 2.19 14.10 6.34
CA GLU A 75 1.99 12.65 6.49
C GLU A 75 1.56 12.01 5.16
N LEU A 76 0.51 12.55 4.51
CA LEU A 76 -0.02 12.02 3.26
C LEU A 76 0.96 12.15 2.09
N MET A 77 1.76 13.23 2.05
CA MET A 77 2.79 13.40 1.02
C MET A 77 3.98 12.44 1.19
N ALA A 78 4.18 11.92 2.39
CA ALA A 78 5.19 10.91 2.68
C ALA A 78 4.68 9.47 2.49
N CYS A 79 3.37 9.29 2.24
CA CYS A 79 2.77 7.98 2.08
C CYS A 79 3.26 7.27 0.82
N ARG A 80 3.52 5.97 0.93
CA ARG A 80 3.49 5.05 -0.22
C ARG A 80 2.10 4.44 -0.33
N ALA A 81 1.69 4.16 -1.56
CA ALA A 81 0.41 3.54 -1.84
C ALA A 81 0.59 2.10 -2.35
N ARG A 82 -0.45 1.29 -2.15
CA ARG A 82 -0.72 0.04 -2.88
C ARG A 82 -2.21 0.00 -3.19
N VAL A 83 -2.56 -0.57 -4.34
CA VAL A 83 -3.95 -0.80 -4.74
C VAL A 83 -4.16 -2.24 -5.17
N TRP A 84 -5.33 -2.77 -4.87
CA TRP A 84 -5.89 -4.00 -5.40
C TRP A 84 -7.10 -3.59 -6.23
N PRO A 85 -7.01 -3.58 -7.57
CA PRO A 85 -8.03 -2.93 -8.40
C PRO A 85 -9.26 -3.80 -8.65
N ALA A 86 -9.12 -5.13 -8.64
CA ALA A 86 -10.19 -6.09 -8.93
C ALA A 86 -9.81 -7.49 -8.41
N PRO A 87 -10.79 -8.37 -8.12
CA PRO A 87 -12.24 -8.15 -8.18
C PRO A 87 -12.76 -7.27 -7.04
N ASP A 88 -12.07 -7.27 -5.90
CA ASP A 88 -12.46 -6.55 -4.70
C ASP A 88 -11.55 -5.32 -4.53
N PRO A 89 -12.01 -4.10 -4.86
CA PRO A 89 -11.17 -2.93 -4.83
C PRO A 89 -10.73 -2.59 -3.41
N ALA A 90 -9.43 -2.36 -3.22
CA ALA A 90 -8.86 -1.92 -1.95
C ALA A 90 -7.61 -1.06 -2.15
N GLY A 91 -7.29 -0.26 -1.15
CA GLY A 91 -6.16 0.64 -1.11
C GLY A 91 -5.49 0.64 0.25
N LEU A 92 -4.17 0.78 0.23
CA LEU A 92 -3.31 0.91 1.39
C LEU A 92 -2.46 2.17 1.22
N LEU A 93 -2.44 3.05 2.23
CA LEU A 93 -1.45 4.11 2.38
C LEU A 93 -0.59 3.82 3.60
N VAL A 94 0.73 3.89 3.44
CA VAL A 94 1.70 3.72 4.51
C VAL A 94 2.51 4.99 4.61
N GLY A 95 2.22 5.81 5.63
CA GLY A 95 3.02 6.96 6.03
C GLY A 95 4.02 6.62 7.14
N PRO A 96 4.79 7.60 7.62
CA PRO A 96 5.66 7.43 8.78
C PRO A 96 4.90 7.02 10.05
N GLU A 97 3.79 7.70 10.35
CA GLU A 97 3.05 7.58 11.61
C GLU A 97 1.71 6.87 11.44
N VAL A 98 1.17 6.83 10.22
CA VAL A 98 -0.14 6.23 9.95
C VAL A 98 -0.06 5.11 8.93
N MET A 99 -0.96 4.15 9.08
CA MET A 99 -1.33 3.22 8.01
C MET A 99 -2.82 3.35 7.77
N ILE A 100 -3.24 3.47 6.51
CA ILE A 100 -4.65 3.65 6.16
C ILE A 100 -5.07 2.53 5.23
N LEU A 101 -6.16 1.86 5.58
CA LEU A 101 -6.83 0.88 4.73
C LEU A 101 -8.15 1.47 4.25
N THR A 102 -8.48 1.28 2.98
CA THR A 102 -9.74 1.74 2.39
C THR A 102 -10.18 0.80 1.28
N ASP A 103 -11.49 0.61 1.11
CA ASP A 103 -12.08 -0.03 -0.07
C ASP A 103 -12.85 0.98 -0.95
N GLY A 104 -12.78 2.27 -0.59
CA GLY A 104 -13.54 3.35 -1.21
C GLY A 104 -14.93 3.57 -0.62
N HIS A 105 -15.48 2.61 0.12
CA HIS A 105 -16.74 2.74 0.85
C HIS A 105 -16.51 2.85 2.37
N ALA A 106 -15.63 2.02 2.90
CA ALA A 106 -15.21 1.90 4.28
C ALA A 106 -13.69 2.09 4.36
N GLY A 107 -13.21 2.62 5.49
CA GLY A 107 -11.79 2.75 5.72
C GLY A 107 -11.43 2.93 7.18
N THR A 108 -10.17 2.70 7.50
CA THR A 108 -9.62 2.77 8.85
C THR A 108 -8.25 3.42 8.82
N ILE A 109 -8.03 4.36 9.73
CA ILE A 109 -6.69 4.88 10.06
C ILE A 109 -6.17 4.07 11.23
N LEU A 110 -4.97 3.54 11.08
CA LEU A 110 -4.26 2.76 12.08
C LEU A 110 -3.01 3.52 12.52
N ARG A 111 -2.79 3.59 13.82
CA ARG A 111 -1.60 4.12 14.49
C ARG A 111 -1.12 3.09 15.52
N ASP A 112 0.04 3.30 16.13
CA ASP A 112 0.64 2.35 17.05
C ASP A 112 -0.28 1.90 18.21
N HIS A 113 -1.23 2.75 18.62
CA HIS A 113 -2.10 2.46 19.76
C HIS A 113 -3.56 2.85 19.52
N GLY A 114 -4.03 2.70 18.28
CA GLY A 114 -5.43 2.89 18.00
C GLY A 114 -5.78 2.83 16.53
N ALA A 115 -7.02 2.43 16.29
CA ALA A 115 -7.69 2.52 15.02
C ALA A 115 -8.82 3.56 15.07
N ARG A 116 -9.07 4.22 13.94
CA ARG A 116 -10.21 5.09 13.76
C ARG A 116 -10.90 4.80 12.44
N THR A 117 -12.20 4.58 12.49
CA THR A 117 -13.05 4.46 11.30
C THR A 117 -13.16 5.79 10.55
N LEU A 118 -13.07 5.72 9.24
CA LEU A 118 -13.22 6.84 8.33
C LEU A 118 -14.69 7.00 7.88
N PRO A 119 -15.18 8.25 7.73
CA PRO A 119 -16.40 8.50 6.96
C PRO A 119 -16.25 8.01 5.52
N SER A 120 -17.34 7.53 4.91
CA SER A 120 -17.32 6.97 3.56
C SER A 120 -16.80 7.95 2.50
N SER A 121 -17.11 9.23 2.60
CA SER A 121 -16.58 10.27 1.70
C SER A 121 -15.05 10.40 1.77
N VAL A 122 -14.47 10.23 2.97
CA VAL A 122 -13.02 10.24 3.17
C VAL A 122 -12.41 8.95 2.66
N ALA A 123 -13.05 7.80 2.90
CA ALA A 123 -12.61 6.50 2.35
C ALA A 123 -12.53 6.54 0.82
N ALA A 124 -13.56 7.08 0.15
CA ALA A 124 -13.59 7.27 -1.31
C ALA A 124 -12.45 8.19 -1.78
N SER A 125 -12.26 9.33 -1.12
CA SER A 125 -11.20 10.29 -1.47
C SER A 125 -9.80 9.69 -1.32
N LEU A 126 -9.59 8.89 -0.28
CA LEU A 126 -8.32 8.20 -0.06
C LEU A 126 -8.09 7.06 -1.06
N MET A 127 -9.14 6.37 -1.50
CA MET A 127 -9.02 5.37 -2.55
C MET A 127 -8.57 6.02 -3.87
N LEU A 128 -9.14 7.18 -4.22
CA LEU A 128 -8.70 7.97 -5.37
C LEU A 128 -7.24 8.45 -5.22
N LEU A 129 -6.83 8.84 -4.01
CA LEU A 129 -5.44 9.19 -3.72
C LEU A 129 -4.50 7.99 -3.94
N CYS A 130 -4.84 6.80 -3.43
CA CYS A 130 -4.07 5.58 -3.67
C CYS A 130 -3.87 5.32 -5.17
N GLN A 131 -4.96 5.37 -5.94
CA GLN A 131 -4.93 5.18 -7.38
C GLN A 131 -4.06 6.23 -8.07
N THR A 132 -4.17 7.50 -7.66
CA THR A 132 -3.39 8.61 -8.23
C THR A 132 -1.89 8.40 -7.98
N ILE A 133 -1.49 8.03 -6.76
CA ILE A 133 -0.09 7.76 -6.41
C ILE A 133 0.46 6.62 -7.27
N ILE A 134 -0.28 5.53 -7.42
CA ILE A 134 0.14 4.38 -8.23
C ILE A 134 0.24 4.73 -9.72
N MET A 135 -0.73 5.47 -10.26
CA MET A 135 -0.67 5.93 -11.65
C MET A 135 0.51 6.86 -11.89
N ALA A 136 0.79 7.77 -10.97
CA ALA A 136 1.95 8.66 -11.05
C ALA A 136 3.27 7.88 -11.02
N GLN A 137 3.38 6.86 -10.16
CA GLN A 137 4.56 6.00 -10.11
C GLN A 137 4.76 5.26 -11.44
N HIS A 138 3.70 4.66 -11.99
CA HIS A 138 3.80 3.97 -13.29
C HIS A 138 4.17 4.91 -14.44
N ALA A 139 3.68 6.15 -14.42
CA ALA A 139 4.05 7.14 -15.43
C ALA A 139 5.56 7.49 -15.38
N VAL A 140 6.11 7.62 -14.18
CA VAL A 140 7.55 7.84 -13.96
C VAL A 140 8.36 6.63 -14.44
N ASP A 141 7.98 5.43 -14.01
CA ASP A 141 8.68 4.19 -14.39
C ASP A 141 8.70 3.99 -15.93
N ALA A 142 7.57 4.28 -16.59
CA ALA A 142 7.46 4.21 -18.05
C ALA A 142 8.35 5.23 -18.77
N GLN A 143 8.47 6.44 -18.22
CA GLN A 143 9.34 7.48 -18.75
C GLN A 143 10.82 7.10 -18.64
N GLU A 144 11.25 6.60 -17.48
CA GLU A 144 12.63 6.15 -17.25
C GLU A 144 12.99 4.98 -18.19
N LEU A 145 12.09 4.01 -18.34
CA LEU A 145 12.28 2.90 -19.27
C LEU A 145 12.45 3.39 -20.73
N GLY A 146 11.64 4.36 -21.16
CA GLY A 146 11.75 4.97 -22.49
C GLY A 146 13.08 5.68 -22.71
N GLN A 147 13.58 6.41 -21.71
CA GLN A 147 14.89 7.07 -21.77
C GLN A 147 16.04 6.06 -21.92
N LEU A 148 16.00 4.96 -21.15
CA LEU A 148 17.00 3.89 -21.25
C LEU A 148 16.98 3.21 -22.62
N GLN A 149 15.80 2.98 -23.19
CA GLN A 149 15.67 2.45 -24.55
C GLN A 149 16.26 3.40 -25.59
N GLN A 150 15.98 4.71 -25.49
CA GLN A 150 16.51 5.72 -26.40
C GLN A 150 18.04 5.84 -26.33
N GLN A 151 18.62 5.76 -25.13
CA GLN A 151 20.07 5.72 -24.94
C GLN A 151 20.70 4.50 -25.63
N ARG A 152 20.09 3.31 -25.51
CA ARG A 152 20.57 2.10 -26.20
C ARG A 152 20.49 2.22 -27.72
N ILE A 153 19.41 2.78 -28.26
CA ILE A 153 19.26 3.02 -29.70
C ILE A 153 20.37 3.99 -30.18
N THR A 154 20.57 5.08 -29.45
CA THR A 154 21.55 6.10 -29.82
C THR A 154 22.98 5.53 -29.76
N ALA A 155 23.32 4.77 -28.72
CA ALA A 155 24.63 4.11 -28.59
C ALA A 155 24.88 3.06 -29.68
N ASN A 156 23.85 2.28 -30.06
CA ASN A 156 23.97 1.31 -31.15
C ASN A 156 24.09 1.97 -32.53
N SER A 157 23.39 3.10 -32.76
CA SER A 157 23.48 3.85 -34.02
C SER A 157 24.81 4.60 -34.19
N THR A 158 25.45 5.05 -33.10
CA THR A 158 26.81 5.60 -33.17
C THR A 158 27.85 4.53 -33.54
N SER A 159 27.65 3.27 -33.13
CA SER A 159 28.57 2.16 -33.44
C SER A 159 28.51 1.71 -34.91
N LEU A 160 27.37 1.91 -35.58
CA LEU A 160 27.16 1.51 -36.99
C LEU A 160 27.63 2.55 -38.01
N SER A 161 27.90 3.78 -37.58
CA SER A 161 28.34 4.87 -38.48
C SER A 161 29.86 4.90 -38.71
N ASP A 162 30.63 4.14 -37.94
CA ASP A 162 32.10 4.04 -38.04
C ASP A 162 32.59 2.79 -38.82
N ILE A 163 31.69 2.07 -39.49
CA ILE A 163 32.07 0.91 -40.32
C ILE A 163 32.50 1.42 -41.70
N GLU A 164 33.81 1.48 -41.94
CA GLU A 164 34.36 1.67 -43.29
C GLU A 164 33.83 0.56 -44.22
N PRO A 165 33.33 0.90 -45.43
CA PRO A 165 32.87 -0.10 -46.38
C PRO A 165 34.06 -0.96 -46.82
N VAL A 166 33.91 -2.28 -46.66
CA VAL A 166 34.88 -3.27 -47.15
C VAL A 166 34.98 -3.13 -48.67
N GLN A 167 36.15 -2.73 -49.17
CA GLN A 167 36.47 -2.75 -50.61
C GLN A 167 36.74 -4.17 -51.10
#